data_AF-G3UWI1-F1
#
_entry.id   AF-G3UWI1-F1
#
_cell.length_a   1.000
_cell.length_b   1.000
_cell.length_c   1.000
_cell.angle_alpha   90.00
_cell.angle_beta   90.00
_cell.angle_gamma   90.00
#
_symmetry.space_group_name_H-M   'P 1'
#
loop_
_entity.id
_entity.type
_entity.pdbx_description
1 polymer ?
#
loop_
_entity_poly.entity_id
_entity_poly.type
_entity_poly.pdbx_seq_one_letter_code
_entity_poly.pdbx_strand_id
1 'polypeptide(L)'
;NSPTMDKLLADSKTAQEAYESVVEYFGENPKTTSPSMFFSLFSRFTKAYKKAEQEVEQWKKEAAADTSGREEPPTPKSPPKARRQQMDLISELKRKQQKEPLIYESDRDGAIEDIITGESQATVPSPVSIMSFSSSISPHAEGSAASSHL
;
A
#
# COMPACT_ATOMS: atom_id res chain seq x y z
N ASN A 1 -2.89 50.21 30.33
CA ASN A 1 -2.93 48.97 29.52
C ASN A 1 -1.50 48.65 29.11
N SER A 2 -0.97 47.46 29.40
CA SER A 2 0.47 47.18 29.31
C SER A 2 0.91 46.84 27.87
N PRO A 3 2.05 47.36 27.38
CA PRO A 3 2.55 47.14 26.02
C PRO A 3 2.83 45.66 25.65
N THR A 4 2.86 44.78 26.64
CA THR A 4 2.96 43.33 26.46
C THR A 4 1.69 42.73 25.86
N MET A 5 0.52 43.23 26.25
CA MET A 5 -0.76 42.73 25.77
C MET A 5 -0.96 43.07 24.29
N ASP A 6 -0.57 44.29 23.90
CA ASP A 6 -0.69 44.74 22.51
C ASP A 6 0.18 43.91 21.57
N LYS A 7 1.39 43.53 22.00
CA LYS A 7 2.27 42.62 21.24
C LYS A 7 1.67 41.21 21.08
N LEU A 8 1.14 40.64 22.16
CA LEU A 8 0.51 39.32 22.11
C LEU A 8 -0.69 39.28 21.14
N LEU A 9 -1.47 40.36 21.09
CA LEU A 9 -2.58 40.49 20.14
C LEU A 9 -2.08 40.58 18.69
N ALA A 10 -1.01 41.35 18.45
CA ALA A 10 -0.38 41.44 17.13
C ALA A 10 0.20 40.08 16.66
N ASP A 11 0.89 39.37 17.54
CA ASP A 11 1.44 38.05 17.26
C ASP A 11 0.34 37.03 17.00
N SER A 12 -0.74 37.05 17.79
CA SER A 12 -1.90 36.17 17.58
C SER A 12 -2.54 36.38 16.22
N LYS A 13 -2.71 37.64 15.78
CA LYS A 13 -3.25 37.97 14.46
C LYS A 13 -2.32 37.48 13.35
N THR A 14 -1.03 37.76 13.48
CA THR A 14 -0.02 37.36 12.50
C THR A 14 0.07 35.84 12.37
N ALA A 15 0.04 35.11 13.49
CA ALA A 15 0.07 33.66 13.50
C ALA A 15 -1.17 33.05 12.82
N GLN A 16 -2.34 33.65 13.04
CA GLN A 16 -3.58 33.23 12.36
C GLN A 16 -3.49 33.45 10.85
N GLU A 17 -3.07 34.64 10.41
CA GLU A 17 -2.91 34.97 8.98
C GLU A 17 -1.88 34.05 8.30
N ALA A 18 -0.77 33.74 8.98
CA ALA A 18 0.25 32.82 8.48
C ALA A 18 -0.30 31.39 8.33
N TYR A 19 -1.12 30.93 9.28
CA TYR A 19 -1.80 29.64 9.18
C TYR A 19 -2.78 29.61 8.01
N GLU A 20 -3.64 30.61 7.89
CA GLU A 20 -4.62 30.71 6.79
C GLU A 20 -3.91 30.69 5.43
N SER A 21 -2.86 31.49 5.27
CA SER A 21 -2.07 31.55 4.04
C SER A 21 -1.44 30.21 3.65
N VAL A 22 -0.85 29.48 4.61
CA VAL A 22 -0.22 28.19 4.29
C VAL A 22 -1.26 27.12 3.95
N VAL A 23 -2.40 27.10 4.63
CA VAL A 23 -3.46 26.12 4.35
C VAL A 23 -4.04 26.36 2.95
N GLU A 24 -4.33 27.61 2.60
CA GLU A 24 -4.79 27.98 1.25
C GLU A 24 -3.74 27.68 0.18
N TYR A 25 -2.45 27.89 0.48
CA TYR A 25 -1.35 27.57 -0.42
C TYR A 25 -1.31 26.08 -0.80
N PHE A 26 -1.64 25.18 0.14
CA PHE A 26 -1.75 23.74 -0.14
C PHE A 26 -3.11 23.34 -0.75
N GLY A 27 -3.98 24.31 -1.06
CA GLY A 27 -5.30 24.08 -1.65
C GLY A 27 -6.37 23.60 -0.66
N GLU A 28 -6.10 23.71 0.64
CA GLU A 28 -7.06 23.39 1.70
C GLU A 28 -7.82 24.63 2.16
N ASN A 29 -8.94 24.43 2.87
CA ASN A 29 -9.73 25.53 3.42
C ASN A 29 -9.43 25.70 4.92
N PRO A 30 -8.85 26.84 5.36
CA PRO A 30 -8.50 27.07 6.76
C PRO A 30 -9.70 27.11 7.72
N LYS A 31 -10.93 27.23 7.19
CA LYS A 31 -12.16 27.19 8.01
C LYS A 31 -12.59 25.76 8.35
N THR A 32 -12.22 24.78 7.53
CA THR A 32 -12.60 23.37 7.72
C THR A 32 -11.44 22.49 8.13
N THR A 33 -10.21 22.92 7.84
CA THR A 33 -9.00 22.26 8.27
C THR A 33 -8.52 22.91 9.57
N SER A 34 -8.32 22.11 10.62
CA SER A 34 -7.73 22.59 11.88
C SER A 34 -6.20 22.51 11.85
N PRO A 35 -5.47 23.31 12.65
CA PRO A 35 -4.01 23.25 12.70
C PRO A 35 -3.49 21.84 13.01
N SER A 36 -4.14 21.13 13.96
CA SER A 36 -3.76 19.76 14.31
C SER A 36 -3.92 18.81 13.13
N MET A 37 -4.99 18.93 12.34
CA MET A 37 -5.21 18.10 11.16
C MET A 37 -4.14 18.40 10.09
N PHE A 38 -3.95 19.67 9.75
CA PHE A 38 -2.99 20.13 8.74
C PHE A 38 -1.55 19.70 9.06
N PHE A 39 -1.05 20.03 10.25
CA PHE A 39 0.34 19.73 10.63
C PHE A 39 0.59 18.23 10.90
N SER A 40 -0.46 17.44 11.18
CA SER A 40 -0.32 15.98 11.30
C SER A 40 0.16 15.33 10.01
N LEU A 41 -0.15 15.91 8.84
CA LEU A 41 0.25 15.39 7.54
C LEU A 41 1.78 15.49 7.38
N PHE A 42 2.36 16.67 7.60
CA PHE A 42 3.80 16.90 7.55
C PHE A 42 4.55 16.10 8.62
N SER A 43 3.96 15.95 9.81
CA SER A 43 4.54 15.15 10.89
C SER A 43 4.66 13.67 10.51
N ARG A 44 3.62 13.11 9.86
CA ARG A 44 3.65 11.74 9.35
C ARG A 44 4.62 11.59 8.18
N PHE A 45 4.56 12.51 7.22
CA PHE A 45 5.44 12.54 6.05
C PHE A 45 6.92 12.57 6.45
N THR A 46 7.32 13.50 7.32
CA THR A 46 8.72 13.66 7.76
C THR A 46 9.25 12.39 8.44
N LYS A 47 8.42 11.74 9.27
CA LYS A 47 8.80 10.48 9.93
C LYS A 47 8.97 9.35 8.93
N ALA A 48 8.03 9.20 8.00
CA ALA A 48 8.10 8.17 6.96
C ALA A 48 9.30 8.40 6.02
N TYR A 49 9.57 9.65 5.65
CA TYR A 49 10.71 10.01 4.80
C TYR A 49 12.04 9.66 5.46
N LYS A 50 12.25 10.05 6.73
CA LYS A 50 13.48 9.68 7.47
C LYS A 50 13.64 8.16 7.61
N LYS A 51 12.55 7.43 7.80
CA LYS A 51 12.57 5.96 7.86
C LYS A 51 12.97 5.37 6.50
N ALA A 52 12.41 5.87 5.40
CA ALA A 52 12.76 5.43 4.06
C ALA A 52 14.23 5.72 3.72
N GLU A 53 14.79 6.85 4.14
CA GLU A 53 16.22 7.14 3.97
C GLU A 53 17.11 6.09 4.65
N GLN A 54 16.76 5.68 5.88
CA GLN A 54 17.49 4.63 6.61
C GLN A 54 17.36 3.26 5.94
N GLU A 55 16.17 2.89 5.45
CA GLU A 55 15.93 1.63 4.74
C GLU A 55 16.72 1.57 3.42
N VAL A 56 16.79 2.69 2.68
CA VAL A 56 17.59 2.77 1.45
C VAL A 56 19.08 2.62 1.74
N GLU A 57 19.59 3.22 2.81
CA GLU A 57 21.00 3.06 3.21
C GLU A 57 21.31 1.63 3.68
N GLN A 58 20.40 1.00 4.43
CA GLN A 58 20.52 -0.41 4.85
C GLN A 58 20.52 -1.35 3.64
N TRP A 59 19.57 -1.21 2.71
CA TRP A 59 19.53 -1.99 1.48
C TRP A 59 20.85 -1.87 0.70
N LYS A 60 21.40 -0.66 0.56
CA LYS A 60 22.67 -0.43 -0.13
C LYS A 60 23.84 -1.14 0.57
N LYS A 61 23.89 -1.12 1.90
CA LYS A 61 24.94 -1.77 2.69
C LYS A 61 24.83 -3.29 2.62
N GLU A 62 23.62 -3.83 2.73
CA GLU A 62 23.35 -5.28 2.64
C GLU A 62 23.63 -5.79 1.22
N ALA A 63 23.23 -5.04 0.18
CA ALA A 63 23.58 -5.37 -1.20
C ALA A 63 25.10 -5.37 -1.43
N ALA A 64 25.83 -4.41 -0.86
CA ALA A 64 27.29 -4.40 -0.93
C ALA A 64 27.94 -5.57 -0.18
N ALA A 65 27.39 -5.94 0.98
CA ALA A 65 27.86 -7.10 1.76
C ALA A 65 27.60 -8.42 1.03
N ASP A 66 26.47 -8.57 0.34
CA ASP A 66 26.12 -9.76 -0.43
C ASP A 66 26.96 -9.89 -1.72
N THR A 67 27.40 -8.77 -2.31
CA THR A 67 28.38 -8.79 -3.42
C THR A 67 29.81 -9.11 -2.99
N SER A 68 30.19 -8.84 -1.73
CA SER A 68 31.50 -9.20 -1.16
C SER A 68 31.56 -10.69 -0.73
N GLY A 69 30.42 -11.34 -0.56
CA GLY A 69 30.31 -12.77 -0.25
C GLY A 69 30.38 -13.69 -1.46
N ARG A 70 30.49 -13.16 -2.69
CA ARG A 70 30.54 -13.97 -3.93
C ARG A 70 31.89 -13.91 -4.66
N GLU A 71 32.97 -13.74 -3.91
CA GLU A 71 34.32 -14.14 -4.32
C GLU A 71 35.01 -15.03 -3.27
N GLU A 72 34.29 -15.99 -2.69
CA GLU A 72 34.94 -17.24 -2.26
C GLU A 72 33.88 -18.33 -2.15
N PRO A 73 33.98 -19.46 -2.89
CA PRO A 73 33.15 -20.60 -2.61
C PRO A 73 33.48 -21.05 -1.17
N PRO A 74 32.51 -21.10 -0.23
CA PRO A 74 32.77 -21.50 1.14
C PRO A 74 33.35 -22.91 1.07
N THR A 75 34.64 -23.06 1.35
CA THR A 75 35.29 -24.37 1.37
C THR A 75 34.65 -25.21 2.48
N PRO A 76 33.78 -26.19 2.17
CA PRO A 76 33.41 -27.14 3.20
C PRO A 76 34.64 -28.02 3.32
N LYS A 77 35.21 -28.15 4.52
CA LYS A 77 36.17 -29.22 4.83
C LYS A 77 35.46 -30.56 4.71
N SER A 78 35.22 -30.97 3.48
CA SER A 78 34.65 -32.24 3.08
C SER A 78 35.78 -33.09 2.51
N PRO A 79 35.74 -34.42 2.71
CA PRO A 79 36.78 -35.32 2.23
C PRO A 79 37.08 -35.08 0.73
N PRO A 80 38.33 -35.23 0.26
CA PRO A 80 38.73 -34.89 -1.13
C PRO A 80 37.84 -35.47 -2.24
N LYS A 81 37.13 -36.57 -1.97
CA LYS A 81 36.14 -37.18 -2.89
C LYS A 81 34.87 -36.34 -3.07
N ALA A 82 34.37 -35.68 -2.03
CA ALA A 82 33.16 -34.85 -2.09
C ALA A 82 33.39 -33.56 -2.87
N ARG A 83 34.56 -32.94 -2.74
CA ARG A 83 34.92 -31.74 -3.51
C ARG A 83 34.95 -31.99 -5.02
N ARG A 84 35.43 -33.16 -5.47
CA ARG A 84 35.42 -33.54 -6.90
C ARG A 84 34.00 -33.74 -7.41
N GLN A 85 33.17 -34.49 -6.68
CA GLN A 85 31.76 -34.70 -7.07
C GLN A 85 30.97 -33.39 -7.15
N GLN A 86 31.20 -32.46 -6.23
CA GLN A 86 30.55 -31.15 -6.26
C GLN A 86 31.01 -30.32 -7.48
N MET A 87 32.30 -30.39 -7.83
CA MET A 87 32.85 -29.67 -8.99
C MET A 87 32.35 -30.26 -10.32
N ASP A 88 32.20 -31.59 -10.40
CA ASP A 88 31.62 -32.28 -11.56
C ASP A 88 30.13 -31.92 -11.72
N LEU A 89 29.37 -31.91 -10.63
CA LEU A 89 27.95 -31.51 -10.64
C LEU A 89 27.76 -30.06 -11.13
N ILE A 90 28.59 -29.13 -10.66
CA ILE A 90 28.56 -27.72 -11.12
C ILE A 90 28.91 -27.62 -12.62
N SER A 91 29.89 -28.39 -13.08
CA SER A 91 30.31 -28.39 -14.48
C SER A 91 29.22 -28.95 -15.39
N GLU A 92 28.55 -30.01 -14.96
CA GLU A 92 27.40 -30.57 -15.67
C GLU A 92 26.21 -29.59 -15.72
N LEU A 93 25.92 -28.90 -14.61
CA LEU A 93 24.86 -27.89 -14.55
C LEU A 93 25.16 -26.68 -15.45
N LYS A 94 26.40 -26.18 -15.47
CA LYS A 94 26.82 -25.10 -16.39
C LYS A 94 26.75 -25.54 -17.85
N ARG A 95 27.16 -26.78 -18.16
CA ARG A 95 27.04 -27.34 -19.52
C ARG A 95 25.59 -27.45 -19.95
N LYS A 96 24.68 -27.87 -19.06
CA LYS A 96 23.24 -27.94 -19.32
C LYS A 96 22.60 -26.56 -19.49
N GLN A 97 22.98 -25.58 -18.68
CA GLN A 97 22.46 -24.22 -18.81
C GLN A 97 22.97 -23.50 -20.07
N GLN A 98 24.12 -23.92 -20.61
CA GLN A 98 24.70 -23.36 -21.84
C GLN A 98 24.35 -24.16 -23.11
N LYS A 99 23.90 -25.42 -23.00
CA LYS A 99 23.39 -26.23 -24.12
C LYS A 99 21.87 -26.28 -24.10
N GLU A 100 21.27 -25.17 -24.52
CA GLU A 100 20.12 -25.10 -25.43
C GLU A 100 19.66 -23.63 -25.45
N PRO A 101 19.95 -22.87 -26.52
CA PRO A 101 18.94 -21.94 -27.00
C PRO A 101 17.78 -22.84 -27.41
N LEU A 102 16.74 -22.92 -26.57
CA LEU A 102 15.46 -23.48 -26.98
C LEU A 102 14.96 -22.55 -28.09
N ILE A 103 15.35 -22.87 -29.33
CA ILE A 103 14.71 -22.34 -30.52
C ILE A 103 13.30 -22.86 -30.39
N TYR A 104 12.40 -21.98 -29.93
CA TYR A 104 10.98 -22.20 -29.94
C TYR A 104 10.62 -22.35 -31.41
N GLU A 105 10.54 -23.60 -31.87
CA GLU A 105 9.90 -23.89 -33.14
C GLU A 105 8.50 -23.32 -33.04
N SER A 106 8.29 -22.35 -33.92
CA SER A 106 7.07 -21.66 -34.22
C SER A 106 6.04 -22.64 -34.74
N ASP A 107 5.38 -23.37 -33.84
CA ASP A 107 4.13 -24.07 -34.13
C ASP A 107 3.12 -23.71 -33.03
N ARG A 108 2.26 -22.72 -33.30
CA ARG A 108 0.95 -22.91 -33.96
C ARG A 108 -0.20 -23.36 -33.05
N ASP A 109 -0.10 -23.23 -31.74
CA ASP A 109 -1.30 -23.24 -30.89
C ASP A 109 -1.64 -21.82 -30.46
N GLY A 110 -2.64 -21.22 -31.14
CA GLY A 110 -3.20 -19.88 -30.88
C GLY A 110 -3.82 -19.69 -29.49
N ALA A 111 -3.46 -20.51 -28.50
CA ALA A 111 -3.86 -20.38 -27.11
C ALA A 111 -3.34 -19.10 -26.47
N ILE A 112 -2.17 -18.60 -26.90
CA ILE A 112 -1.66 -17.30 -26.44
C ILE A 112 -2.46 -16.15 -27.07
N GLU A 113 -2.95 -16.31 -28.30
CA GLU A 113 -3.80 -15.31 -28.97
C GLU A 113 -5.20 -15.23 -28.33
N ASP A 114 -5.72 -16.35 -27.80
CA ASP A 114 -7.02 -16.43 -27.09
C ASP A 114 -6.99 -15.77 -25.70
N ILE A 115 -5.86 -15.85 -24.99
CA ILE A 115 -5.67 -15.17 -23.68
C ILE A 115 -5.54 -13.66 -23.84
N ILE A 116 -4.87 -13.22 -24.92
CA ILE A 116 -4.61 -11.81 -25.19
C ILE A 116 -5.86 -11.10 -25.76
N THR A 117 -6.67 -11.80 -26.55
CA THR A 117 -7.87 -11.23 -27.20
C THR A 117 -9.12 -11.37 -26.33
N GLY A 118 -9.03 -11.06 -25.03
CA GLY A 118 -10.14 -11.07 -24.08
C GLY A 118 -11.26 -10.06 -24.40
N GLU A 119 -11.95 -10.25 -25.53
CA GLU A 119 -13.15 -9.51 -25.91
C GLU A 119 -14.35 -10.04 -25.11
N SER A 120 -14.75 -9.19 -24.19
CA SER A 120 -16.08 -9.16 -23.59
C SER A 120 -17.12 -8.86 -24.67
N GLN A 121 -18.24 -9.61 -24.74
CA GLN A 121 -19.63 -9.11 -24.87
C GLN A 121 -20.61 -10.08 -25.58
N ALA A 122 -21.69 -10.46 -24.86
CA ALA A 122 -23.07 -10.63 -25.37
C ALA A 122 -24.01 -10.78 -24.16
N THR A 123 -24.50 -9.68 -23.56
CA THR A 123 -25.78 -9.00 -23.82
C THR A 123 -27.04 -9.78 -23.37
N VAL A 124 -27.76 -9.15 -22.43
CA VAL A 124 -28.96 -9.56 -21.67
C VAL A 124 -30.25 -9.68 -22.50
N PRO A 125 -31.34 -10.25 -21.92
CA PRO A 125 -32.50 -9.38 -21.71
C PRO A 125 -33.12 -9.43 -20.30
N SER A 126 -33.63 -8.28 -19.89
CA SER A 126 -34.43 -8.02 -18.67
C SER A 126 -35.88 -8.50 -18.84
N PRO A 127 -36.56 -8.88 -17.73
CA PRO A 127 -37.98 -8.63 -17.58
C PRO A 127 -38.23 -7.60 -16.47
N VAL A 128 -38.88 -6.49 -16.85
CA VAL A 128 -39.48 -5.53 -15.92
C VAL A 128 -40.89 -6.03 -15.57
N SER A 129 -41.14 -6.35 -14.30
CA SER A 129 -42.48 -6.20 -13.71
C SER A 129 -42.45 -6.03 -12.18
N ILE A 130 -42.49 -4.76 -11.79
CA ILE A 130 -43.43 -4.10 -10.86
C ILE A 130 -44.24 -4.93 -9.82
N MET A 131 -44.36 -4.31 -8.63
CA MET A 131 -45.36 -4.45 -7.54
C MET A 131 -44.94 -5.36 -6.36
N SER A 132 -44.42 -4.78 -5.26
CA SER A 132 -45.17 -4.25 -4.09
C SER A 132 -45.68 -5.36 -3.16
N PHE A 133 -45.11 -5.49 -1.95
CA PHE A 133 -45.89 -5.44 -0.70
C PHE A 133 -45.01 -5.42 0.57
N SER A 134 -45.14 -4.33 1.31
CA SER A 134 -45.18 -4.19 2.78
C SER A 134 -44.12 -4.90 3.63
N SER A 135 -43.06 -4.17 4.01
CA SER A 135 -42.34 -4.44 5.26
C SER A 135 -42.75 -3.39 6.29
N SER A 136 -43.49 -3.89 7.28
CA SER A 136 -44.22 -3.20 8.34
C SER A 136 -43.47 -2.05 9.03
N ILE A 137 -44.09 -0.87 9.07
CA ILE A 137 -43.72 0.24 9.95
C ILE A 137 -44.58 0.18 11.23
N SER A 138 -43.89 -0.05 12.35
CA SER A 138 -44.09 0.50 13.70
C SER A 138 -45.48 0.38 14.39
N PRO A 139 -45.70 1.04 15.54
CA PRO A 139 -45.61 0.46 16.87
C PRO A 139 -46.99 0.37 17.54
N HIS A 140 -47.18 -0.50 18.53
CA HIS A 140 -48.40 -0.47 19.35
C HIS A 140 -48.06 -0.08 20.79
N ALA A 141 -48.45 1.14 21.14
CA ALA A 141 -48.68 1.58 22.51
C ALA A 141 -50.20 1.62 22.74
N GLU A 142 -50.61 1.14 23.90
CA GLU A 142 -51.89 1.23 24.62
C GLU A 142 -52.15 -0.17 25.21
N GLY A 143 -52.35 -0.38 26.50
CA GLY A 143 -52.87 0.53 27.52
C GLY A 143 -54.09 -0.13 28.16
N SER A 144 -54.21 -0.01 29.48
CA SER A 144 -55.44 -0.17 30.27
C SER A 144 -55.68 -1.50 31.00
N ALA A 145 -55.21 -1.49 32.26
CA ALA A 145 -56.04 -1.37 33.47
C ALA A 145 -56.65 -2.60 34.18
N ALA A 146 -56.82 -2.35 35.48
CA ALA A 146 -57.59 -3.02 36.53
C ALA A 146 -56.82 -4.10 37.33
N SER A 147 -56.91 -4.19 38.66
CA SER A 147 -57.50 -3.36 39.71
C SER A 147 -57.17 -4.02 41.07
N SER A 148 -56.94 -3.21 42.11
CA SER A 148 -57.33 -3.40 43.52
C SER A 148 -57.39 -4.81 44.16
N HIS A 149 -56.71 -5.04 45.29
CA HIS A 149 -57.29 -4.84 46.64
C HIS A 149 -56.38 -5.38 47.77
N LEU A 150 -56.32 -4.59 48.86
CA LEU A 150 -55.99 -4.88 50.27
C LEU A 150 -54.54 -5.22 50.64
#